data_AF-A0A1V4IKB4-F1
#
_entry.id   AF-A0A1V4IKB4-F1
#
_cell.length_a   1.000
_cell.length_b   1.000
_cell.length_c   1.000
_cell.angle_alpha   90.00
_cell.angle_beta   90.00
_cell.angle_gamma   90.00
#
_symmetry.space_group_name_H-M   'P 1'
#
loop_
_entity.id
_entity.type
_entity.pdbx_description
1 polymer ?
#
loop_
_entity_poly.entity_id
_entity_poly.type
_entity_poly.pdbx_seq_one_letter_code
_entity_poly.pdbx_strand_id
1 'polypeptide(L)'
;MLLATGIGHIIVIKGEYYLGIKCWSLFLIVGLACITVSLVVHSPFLSGSLGIIGVTFLWGIGELFKQKERVKKGWFPENKNRKH
;
A
#
# COMPACT_ATOMS: atom_id res chain seq x y z
N MET A 1 -5.54 10.97 8.99
CA MET A 1 -4.79 10.79 7.74
C MET A 1 -3.30 10.51 7.97
N LEU A 2 -2.57 11.32 8.74
CA LEU A 2 -1.11 11.11 8.97
C LEU A 2 -0.75 9.73 9.56
N LEU A 3 -1.57 9.19 10.48
CA LEU A 3 -1.36 7.85 11.03
C LEU A 3 -1.57 6.74 10.00
N ALA A 4 -2.61 6.86 9.17
CA ALA A 4 -2.92 5.88 8.14
C ALA A 4 -1.84 5.86 7.04
N THR A 5 -1.34 7.03 6.64
CA THR A 5 -0.22 7.11 5.69
C THR A 5 1.10 6.62 6.28
N GLY A 6 1.36 6.86 7.57
CA GLY A 6 2.54 6.34 8.27
C GLY A 6 2.53 4.81 8.42
N ILE A 7 1.40 4.24 8.84
CA ILE A 7 1.22 2.78 8.92
C ILE A 7 1.29 2.15 7.52
N GLY A 8 0.62 2.77 6.55
CA GLY A 8 0.69 2.37 5.14
C GLY A 8 2.12 2.32 4.63
N HIS A 9 2.95 3.30 5.01
CA HIS A 9 4.39 3.34 4.69
C HIS A 9 5.14 2.11 5.20
N ILE A 10 4.96 1.74 6.47
CA ILE A 10 5.60 0.57 7.08
C ILE A 10 5.17 -0.71 6.37
N ILE A 11 3.88 -0.84 6.05
CA ILE A 11 3.33 -2.01 5.34
C ILE A 11 3.93 -2.09 3.93
N VAL A 12 4.01 -0.96 3.21
CA VAL A 12 4.62 -0.86 1.88
C VAL A 12 6.10 -1.23 1.92
N ILE A 13 6.86 -0.73 2.89
CA ILE A 13 8.29 -1.08 3.05
C ILE A 13 8.45 -2.57 3.33
N LYS A 14 7.66 -3.15 4.25
CA LYS A 14 7.73 -4.60 4.52
C LYS A 14 7.27 -5.42 3.32
N GLY A 15 6.20 -5.03 2.63
CA GLY A 15 5.76 -5.68 1.40
C GLY A 15 6.84 -5.64 0.32
N GLU A 16 7.44 -4.46 0.13
CA GLU A 16 8.57 -4.26 -0.76
C GLU A 16 9.84 -4.95 -0.27
N TYR A 17 10.00 -5.31 1.00
CA TYR A 17 11.16 -6.04 1.55
C TYR A 17 11.02 -7.57 1.54
N TYR A 18 9.79 -8.12 1.66
CA TYR A 18 9.53 -9.57 1.56
C TYR A 18 9.10 -10.04 0.16
N LEU A 19 8.14 -9.37 -0.48
CA LEU A 19 7.50 -9.81 -1.74
C LEU A 19 7.90 -8.99 -2.99
N GLY A 20 8.37 -7.77 -2.78
CA GLY A 20 8.97 -6.90 -3.79
C GLY A 20 7.91 -6.04 -4.45
N ILE A 21 8.22 -5.47 -5.62
CA ILE A 21 7.22 -4.65 -6.33
C ILE A 21 5.99 -5.47 -6.73
N LYS A 22 6.10 -6.80 -6.89
CA LYS A 22 4.98 -7.66 -7.28
C LYS A 22 3.75 -7.55 -6.35
N CYS A 23 3.94 -7.08 -5.11
CA CYS A 23 2.85 -6.76 -4.19
C CYS A 23 1.88 -5.68 -4.71
N TRP A 24 2.28 -4.83 -5.66
CA TRP A 24 1.46 -3.71 -6.14
C TRP A 24 0.06 -4.14 -6.59
N SER A 25 -0.07 -5.29 -7.25
CA SER A 25 -1.36 -5.82 -7.72
C SER A 25 -2.29 -6.18 -6.56
N LEU A 26 -1.75 -6.67 -5.44
CA LEU A 26 -2.54 -6.97 -4.24
C LEU A 26 -3.08 -5.68 -3.62
N PHE A 27 -2.26 -4.64 -3.51
CA PHE A 27 -2.68 -3.32 -3.02
C PHE A 27 -3.77 -2.71 -3.91
N LEU A 28 -3.68 -2.91 -5.24
CA LEU A 28 -4.67 -2.42 -6.19
C LEU A 28 -6.01 -3.14 -6.01
N ILE A 29 -5.98 -4.48 -5.95
CA ILE A 29 -7.20 -5.29 -5.76
C ILE A 29 -7.88 -4.95 -4.44
N VAL A 30 -7.12 -4.88 -3.34
CA VAL A 30 -7.65 -4.56 -2.00
C VAL A 30 -8.19 -3.12 -1.96
N GLY A 31 -7.48 -2.16 -2.54
CA GLY A 31 -7.90 -0.77 -2.61
C GLY A 31 -9.21 -0.60 -3.39
N LEU A 32 -9.31 -1.23 -4.56
CA LEU A 32 -10.51 -1.18 -5.40
C LEU A 32 -11.69 -1.91 -4.75
N ALA A 33 -11.46 -3.04 -4.09
CA ALA A 33 -12.47 -3.74 -3.31
C ALA A 33 -12.99 -2.87 -2.15
N CYS A 34 -12.12 -2.19 -1.41
CA CYS A 34 -12.55 -1.30 -0.34
C CYS A 34 -13.38 -0.11 -0.87
N ILE A 35 -12.99 0.48 -2.00
CA ILE A 35 -13.73 1.59 -2.60
C ILE A 35 -15.10 1.12 -3.11
N THR A 36 -15.15 -0.01 -3.81
CA THR A 36 -16.43 -0.54 -4.29
C THR A 36 -17.37 -0.88 -3.14
N VAL A 37 -16.87 -1.53 -2.08
CA VAL A 37 -17.66 -1.82 -0.87
C VAL A 37 -18.10 -0.53 -0.17
N SER A 38 -17.26 0.50 -0.13
CA SER A 38 -17.60 1.82 0.44
C SER A 38 -18.83 2.44 -0.23
N LEU A 39 -19.04 2.22 -1.53
CA LEU A 39 -20.18 2.76 -2.26
C LEU A 39 -21.51 2.06 -1.94
N VAL A 40 -21.46 0.78 -1.53
CA VAL A 40 -22.66 -0.02 -1.21
C VAL A 40 -23.03 0.06 0.27
N VAL A 41 -22.10 0.48 1.12
CA VAL A 41 -22.30 0.60 2.57
C VAL A 41 -23.14 1.83 2.91
N HIS A 42 -24.30 1.60 3.54
CA HIS A 42 -25.25 2.67 3.90
C HIS A 42 -24.81 3.50 5.12
N SER A 43 -23.93 2.97 5.97
CA SER A 43 -23.44 3.67 7.16
C SER A 43 -22.36 4.68 6.78
N PRO A 44 -22.56 5.99 7.00
CA PRO A 44 -21.60 7.02 6.59
C PRO A 44 -20.25 6.89 7.29
N PHE A 45 -20.23 6.43 8.55
CA PHE A 45 -18.99 6.16 9.28
C PHE A 45 -18.17 5.02 8.67
N LEU A 46 -18.85 3.92 8.31
CA LEU A 46 -18.20 2.75 7.71
C LEU A 46 -17.80 3.03 6.25
N SER A 47 -18.65 3.69 5.48
CA SER A 47 -18.36 4.11 4.11
C SER A 47 -17.13 5.03 4.09
N GLY A 48 -17.11 6.09 4.92
CA GLY A 48 -15.97 7.00 5.00
C GLY A 48 -14.66 6.29 5.40
N SER A 49 -14.72 5.36 6.36
CA SER A 49 -13.56 4.59 6.80
C SER A 49 -13.00 3.70 5.69
N LEU A 50 -13.88 2.97 4.98
CA LEU A 50 -13.51 2.13 3.84
C LEU A 50 -12.92 2.94 2.68
N GLY A 51 -13.48 4.12 2.40
CA GLY A 51 -12.93 5.05 1.42
C GLY A 51 -11.52 5.50 1.77
N ILE A 52 -11.28 5.92 3.02
CA ILE A 52 -9.95 6.33 3.51
C ILE A 52 -8.95 5.16 3.40
N ILE A 53 -9.36 3.96 3.80
CA ILE A 53 -8.53 2.75 3.71
C ILE A 53 -8.21 2.42 2.24
N GLY A 54 -9.20 2.45 1.35
CA GLY A 54 -9.03 2.17 -0.07
C GLY A 54 -8.07 3.15 -0.75
N VAL A 55 -8.22 4.44 -0.50
CA VAL A 55 -7.30 5.48 -1.00
C VAL A 55 -5.90 5.31 -0.42
N THR A 56 -5.77 4.93 0.85
CA THR A 56 -4.47 4.67 1.49
C THR A 56 -3.73 3.50 0.81
N PHE A 57 -4.44 2.42 0.46
CA PHE A 57 -3.85 1.30 -0.28
C PHE A 57 -3.43 1.69 -1.69
N LEU A 58 -4.25 2.46 -2.42
CA LEU A 58 -3.91 2.96 -3.75
C LEU A 58 -2.69 3.89 -3.71
N TRP A 59 -2.63 4.80 -2.74
CA TRP A 59 -1.47 5.66 -2.52
C TRP A 59 -0.21 4.84 -2.20
N GLY A 60 -0.35 3.78 -1.40
CA GLY A 60 0.73 2.86 -1.06
C GLY A 60 1.41 2.22 -2.26
N ILE A 61 0.71 2.04 -3.39
CA ILE A 61 1.31 1.56 -4.65
C ILE A 61 2.36 2.55 -5.17
N GLY A 62 2.02 3.84 -5.22
CA GLY A 62 2.97 4.87 -5.66
C GLY A 62 4.18 4.95 -4.74
N GLU A 63 3.96 4.78 -3.44
CA GLU A 63 5.05 4.74 -2.46
C GLU A 63 5.93 3.49 -2.59
N LEU A 64 5.36 2.34 -2.96
CA LEU A 64 6.10 1.11 -3.26
C LEU A 64 7.12 1.33 -4.37
N PHE A 65 6.72 2.01 -5.45
CA PHE A 65 7.63 2.34 -6.56
C PHE A 65 8.72 3.33 -6.14
N LYS A 66 8.37 4.36 -5.38
CA LYS A 66 9.36 5.30 -4.82
C LYS A 66 10.34 4.60 -3.88
N GLN A 67 9.85 3.66 -3.06
CA GLN A 67 10.68 2.89 -2.15
C GLN A 67 11.67 2.02 -2.92
N LYS A 68 11.23 1.35 -3.99
CA LYS A 68 12.13 0.61 -4.89
C LYS A 68 13.22 1.50 -5.49
N GLU A 69 12.89 2.74 -5.84
CA GLU A 69 13.87 3.70 -6.34
C GLU A 69 14.87 4.12 -5.25
N ARG A 70 14.41 4.30 -4.01
CA ARG A 70 15.29 4.58 -2.85
C ARG A 70 16.22 3.40 -2.53
N VAL A 71 15.72 2.17 -2.62
CA VAL A 71 16.52 0.94 -2.48
C VAL A 71 17.56 0.86 -3.61
N LYS A 72 17.14 1.13 -4.86
CA LYS A 72 18.06 1.18 -6.03
C LYS A 72 19.14 2.26 -5.88
N LYS A 73 18.82 3.38 -5.23
CA LYS A 73 19.79 4.46 -4.88
C LYS A 73 20.71 4.09 -3.71
N GLY A 74 20.52 2.94 -3.07
CA GLY A 74 21.31 2.49 -1.92
C GLY A 74 20.94 3.15 -0.60
N TRP A 75 19.82 3.89 -0.53
CA TRP A 75 19.38 4.55 0.71
C TRP A 75 18.75 3.57 1.71
N PHE A 76 18.26 2.43 1.23
CA PHE A 76 17.69 1.37 2.05
C PHE A 76 18.24 0.00 1.61
N PRO A 77 18.43 -0.94 2.55
CA PRO A 77 18.98 -2.26 2.25
C PRO A 77 17.97 -3.07 1.41
N GLU A 78 18.42 -3.52 0.24
CA GLU A 78 17.70 -4.50 -0.56
C GLU A 78 17.76 -5.88 0.11
N ASN A 79 16.64 -6.61 0.09
CA ASN A 79 16.64 -7.98 0.56
C ASN A 79 17.37 -8.91 -0.42
N LYS A 80 18.66 -9.15 -0.15
CA LYS A 80 19.55 -10.03 -0.93
C LYS A 80 19.11 -11.51 -0.97
N ASN A 81 18.23 -11.94 -0.07
CA ASN A 81 17.73 -13.32 -0.02
C ASN A 81 16.57 -13.58 -1.00
N ARG A 82 16.18 -12.57 -1.78
CA ARG A 82 15.20 -12.75 -2.85
C ARG A 82 15.84 -13.47 -4.02
N LYS A 83 15.46 -14.73 -4.20
CA LYS A 83 15.67 -15.45 -5.46
C LYS A 83 14.87 -14.72 -6.54
N HIS A 84 15.60 -14.13 -7.48
CA HIS A 84 15.06 -13.26 -8.52
C HIS A 84 14.32 -14.04 -9.60
#